data_AF-A0A2V9Z824-F1
#
_entry.id   AF-A0A2V9Z824-F1
#
_cell.length_a   1.000
_cell.length_b   1.000
_cell.length_c   1.000
_cell.angle_alpha   90.00
_cell.angle_beta   90.00
_cell.angle_gamma   90.00
#
_symmetry.space_group_name_H-M   'P 1'
#
loop_
_entity.id
_entity.type
_entity.pdbx_description
1 polymer ?
#
loop_
_entity_poly.entity_id
_entity_poly.type
_entity_poly.pdbx_seq_one_letter_code
_entity_poly.pdbx_strand_id
1 'polypeptide(L)'
;MVARTNNDLESLFHTIKHGERRRSGRKILTQDFEVLPPAAALASNLRHPDYVSLVCGSLDHLAEAFAQLDAPDRSRSIAAGPRHNNTTTESASLSTRDKQLVRRPIFEDRILAASQCM
;
A
#
# COMPACT_ATOMS: atom_id res chain seq x y z
N MET A 1 -19.37 -6.81 -26.19
CA MET A 1 -19.35 -6.02 -24.93
C MET A 1 -17.91 -5.54 -24.75
N VAL A 2 -17.66 -4.23 -24.74
CA VAL A 2 -16.29 -3.70 -24.62
C VAL A 2 -15.84 -3.87 -23.17
N ALA A 3 -14.84 -4.71 -22.93
CA ALA A 3 -14.23 -4.84 -21.61
C ALA A 3 -13.54 -3.51 -21.27
N ARG A 4 -13.81 -2.94 -20.08
CA ARG A 4 -13.02 -1.80 -19.61
C ARG A 4 -11.61 -2.27 -19.34
N THR A 5 -10.62 -1.50 -19.77
CA THR A 5 -9.18 -1.79 -19.62
C THR A 5 -8.71 -1.86 -18.17
N ASN A 6 -9.55 -1.45 -17.20
CA ASN A 6 -9.22 -1.42 -15.78
C ASN A 6 -9.91 -2.51 -14.95
N ASN A 7 -10.69 -3.40 -15.57
CA ASN A 7 -11.46 -4.43 -14.86
C ASN A 7 -10.58 -5.28 -13.92
N ASP A 8 -9.39 -5.67 -14.36
CA ASP A 8 -8.51 -6.55 -13.59
C ASP A 8 -7.92 -5.85 -12.36
N LEU A 9 -7.50 -4.60 -12.52
CA LEU A 9 -7.01 -3.77 -11.42
C LEU A 9 -8.14 -3.50 -10.42
N GLU A 10 -9.32 -3.13 -10.90
CA GLU A 10 -10.48 -2.90 -10.04
C GLU A 10 -10.86 -4.17 -9.25
N SER A 11 -10.84 -5.33 -9.90
CA SER A 11 -11.12 -6.63 -9.28
C SER A 11 -10.08 -6.99 -8.21
N LEU A 12 -8.79 -6.76 -8.48
CA LEU A 12 -7.71 -6.96 -7.51
C LEU A 12 -7.89 -6.05 -6.29
N PHE A 13 -8.06 -4.75 -6.51
CA PHE A 13 -8.25 -3.80 -5.41
C PHE A 13 -9.53 -4.09 -4.62
N HIS A 14 -10.59 -4.53 -5.28
CA HIS A 14 -11.83 -4.95 -4.64
C HIS A 14 -11.59 -6.14 -3.70
N THR A 15 -10.86 -7.16 -4.17
CA THR A 15 -10.51 -8.35 -3.40
C THR A 15 -9.67 -8.00 -2.17
N ILE A 16 -8.63 -7.18 -2.34
CA ILE A 16 -7.76 -6.74 -1.22
C ILE A 16 -8.57 -5.93 -0.20
N LYS A 17 -9.40 -4.97 -0.66
CA LYS A 17 -10.26 -4.17 0.22
C LYS A 17 -11.23 -5.05 1.01
N HIS A 18 -11.82 -6.07 0.38
CA HIS A 18 -12.70 -6.99 1.09
C HIS A 18 -11.98 -7.84 2.13
N GLY A 19 -10.78 -8.34 1.81
CA GLY A 19 -9.93 -9.04 2.76
C GLY A 19 -9.65 -8.18 4.00
N GLU A 20 -9.18 -6.95 3.79
CA GLU A 20 -8.88 -6.04 4.90
C GLU A 20 -10.11 -5.63 5.71
N ARG A 21 -11.28 -5.49 5.10
CA ARG A 21 -12.53 -5.28 5.87
C ARG A 21 -12.87 -6.46 6.75
N ARG A 22 -12.71 -7.70 6.26
CA ARG A 22 -12.96 -8.89 7.08
C ARG A 22 -11.97 -9.03 8.22
N ARG A 23 -10.69 -8.70 7.97
CA ARG A 23 -9.62 -8.78 8.96
C ARG A 23 -9.74 -7.70 10.05
N SER A 24 -10.00 -6.45 9.65
CA SER A 24 -10.01 -5.30 10.55
C SER A 24 -11.39 -4.94 11.14
N GLY A 25 -12.47 -5.39 10.49
CA GLY A 25 -13.84 -4.96 10.78
C GLY A 25 -14.17 -3.50 10.41
N ARG A 26 -13.22 -2.74 9.84
CA ARG A 26 -13.36 -1.30 9.63
C ARG A 26 -13.90 -0.97 8.24
N LYS A 27 -14.81 0.02 8.18
CA LYS A 27 -15.35 0.53 6.91
C LYS A 27 -14.30 1.33 6.12
N ILE A 28 -13.56 2.19 6.83
CA ILE A 28 -12.51 3.06 6.29
C ILE A 28 -11.17 2.34 6.46
N LEU A 29 -10.48 2.10 5.34
CA LEU A 29 -9.28 1.26 5.28
C LEU A 29 -7.99 2.05 5.01
N THR A 30 -8.04 3.39 4.98
CA THR A 30 -6.87 4.20 4.61
C THR A 30 -5.63 3.83 5.41
N GLN A 31 -5.77 3.78 6.75
CA GLN A 31 -4.67 3.37 7.61
C GLN A 31 -4.26 1.90 7.41
N ASP A 32 -5.21 1.00 7.13
CA ASP A 32 -4.92 -0.42 6.90
C ASP A 32 -4.04 -0.61 5.67
N PHE A 33 -4.35 0.11 4.58
CA PHE A 33 -3.55 0.08 3.36
C PHE A 33 -2.21 0.76 3.52
N GLU A 34 -2.11 1.81 4.34
CA GLU A 34 -0.82 2.46 4.66
C GLU A 34 0.12 1.56 5.47
N VAL A 35 -0.42 0.63 6.28
CA VAL A 35 0.39 -0.31 7.09
C VAL A 35 0.53 -1.69 6.45
N LEU A 36 -0.09 -1.92 5.29
CA LEU A 36 0.05 -3.19 4.57
C LEU A 36 1.53 -3.39 4.17
N PRO A 37 2.07 -4.61 4.29
CA PRO A 37 3.38 -4.92 3.75
C PRO A 37 3.42 -4.59 2.25
N PRO A 38 4.53 -4.03 1.73
CA PRO A 38 4.68 -3.75 0.29
C PRO A 38 4.41 -4.97 -0.59
N ALA A 39 4.72 -6.17 -0.09
CA ALA A 39 4.50 -7.44 -0.77
C ALA A 39 3.03 -7.93 -0.77
N ALA A 40 2.09 -7.26 -0.12
CA ALA A 40 0.70 -7.73 0.03
C ALA A 40 -0.02 -7.89 -1.33
N ALA A 41 0.18 -6.94 -2.24
CA ALA A 41 -0.36 -7.01 -3.59
C ALA A 41 0.29 -8.15 -4.40
N LEU A 42 1.62 -8.30 -4.29
CA LEU A 42 2.36 -9.38 -4.94
C LEU A 42 1.85 -10.76 -4.48
N ALA A 43 1.69 -10.96 -3.17
CA ALA A 43 1.19 -12.23 -2.62
C ALA A 43 -0.20 -12.58 -3.17
N SER A 44 -1.04 -11.57 -3.43
CA SER A 44 -2.34 -11.78 -4.07
C SER A 44 -2.20 -12.25 -5.52
N ASN A 45 -1.26 -11.66 -6.27
CA ASN A 45 -0.99 -12.00 -7.67
C ASN A 45 -0.40 -13.41 -7.84
N LEU A 46 0.45 -13.86 -6.89
CA LEU A 46 1.06 -15.19 -6.92
C LEU A 46 0.07 -16.36 -6.78
N ARG A 47 -1.21 -16.08 -6.52
CA ARG A 47 -2.28 -17.09 -6.54
C ARG A 47 -2.83 -17.35 -7.95
N HIS A 48 -2.50 -16.51 -8.93
CA HIS A 48 -2.93 -16.67 -10.31
C HIS A 48 -1.89 -17.50 -11.07
N PRO A 49 -2.23 -18.71 -11.56
CA PRO A 49 -1.27 -19.59 -12.21
C PRO A 49 -0.66 -18.97 -13.46
N ASP A 50 -1.45 -18.22 -14.24
CA ASP A 50 -0.96 -17.52 -15.44
C ASP A 50 0.07 -16.45 -15.10
N TYR A 51 -0.16 -15.71 -14.00
CA TYR A 51 0.80 -14.72 -13.51
C TYR A 51 2.10 -15.38 -13.04
N VAL A 52 2.01 -16.49 -12.30
CA VAL A 52 3.19 -17.26 -11.87
C VAL A 52 3.96 -17.79 -13.08
N SER A 53 3.27 -18.36 -14.07
CA SER A 53 3.88 -18.86 -15.29
C SER A 53 4.62 -17.75 -16.05
N LEU A 54 4.03 -16.57 -16.16
CA LEU A 54 4.62 -15.42 -16.82
C LEU A 54 5.84 -14.85 -16.08
N VAL A 55 5.78 -14.77 -14.75
CA VAL A 55 6.80 -14.06 -13.95
C VAL A 55 7.97 -14.96 -13.56
N CYS A 56 7.70 -16.20 -13.18
CA CYS A 56 8.74 -17.11 -12.68
C CYS A 56 8.60 -18.55 -13.18
N GLY A 57 7.66 -18.85 -14.08
CA GLY A 57 7.39 -20.21 -14.57
C GLY A 57 6.67 -21.09 -13.56
N SER A 58 7.26 -21.27 -12.38
CA SER A 58 6.67 -21.93 -11.21
C SER A 58 7.05 -21.20 -9.92
N LEU A 59 6.31 -21.45 -8.84
CA LEU A 59 6.65 -20.87 -7.53
C LEU A 59 8.01 -21.36 -7.00
N ASP A 60 8.49 -22.53 -7.42
CA ASP A 60 9.79 -23.07 -7.01
C ASP A 60 10.95 -22.23 -7.53
N HIS A 61 10.77 -21.58 -8.68
CA HIS A 61 11.75 -20.68 -9.30
C HIS A 61 11.59 -19.22 -8.88
N LEU A 62 10.66 -18.90 -7.96
CA LEU A 62 10.38 -17.52 -7.57
C LEU A 62 11.65 -16.82 -7.03
N ALA A 63 12.39 -17.49 -6.14
CA ALA A 63 13.62 -16.91 -5.57
C ALA A 63 14.69 -16.65 -6.65
N GLU A 64 14.82 -17.56 -7.61
CA GLU A 64 15.76 -17.42 -8.72
C GLU A 64 15.35 -16.27 -9.65
N ALA A 65 14.06 -16.17 -10.00
CA ALA A 65 13.53 -15.10 -10.82
C ALA A 65 13.78 -13.71 -10.19
N PHE A 66 13.59 -13.59 -8.86
CA PHE A 66 13.90 -12.36 -8.13
C PHE A 66 15.41 -12.05 -8.12
N ALA A 67 16.26 -13.06 -7.90
CA ALA A 67 17.70 -12.89 -7.94
C ALA A 67 18.20 -12.46 -9.33
N GLN A 68 17.58 -12.96 -10.40
CA GLN A 68 17.90 -12.57 -11.78
C GLN A 68 17.43 -11.15 -12.10
N LEU A 69 16.27 -10.71 -11.58
CA LEU A 69 15.82 -9.32 -11.68
C LEU A 69 16.84 -8.34 -11.06
N ASP A 70 17.46 -8.74 -9.94
CA ASP A 70 18.46 -7.94 -9.23
C ASP A 70 19.87 -8.01 -9.87
N ALA A 71 20.15 -9.01 -10.71
CA ALA A 71 21.47 -9.31 -11.26
C ALA A 71 22.03 -8.26 -12.26
N PRO A 72 21.29 -7.78 -13.28
CA PRO A 72 21.81 -6.81 -14.25
C PRO A 72 21.92 -5.40 -13.67
N ASP A 73 21.13 -5.08 -12.64
CA ASP A 73 21.15 -3.78 -11.96
C ASP A 73 21.98 -3.79 -10.68
N ARG A 74 22.79 -4.82 -10.37
CA ARG A 74 23.51 -4.92 -9.09
C ARG A 74 24.48 -3.75 -8.79
N SER A 75 24.96 -3.05 -9.82
CA SER A 75 25.75 -1.81 -9.69
C SER A 75 24.93 -0.55 -9.39
N ARG A 76 23.60 -0.61 -9.60
CA ARG A 76 22.60 0.43 -9.25
C ARG A 76 21.67 -0.01 -8.11
N SER A 77 21.66 -1.31 -7.81
CA SER A 77 20.96 -1.93 -6.71
C SER A 77 21.45 -1.22 -5.47
N ILE A 78 20.52 -0.54 -4.81
CA ILE A 78 20.71 0.15 -3.55
C ILE A 78 21.33 -0.89 -2.63
N ALA A 79 22.65 -0.88 -2.51
CA ALA A 79 23.41 -1.79 -1.67
C ALA A 79 22.72 -1.80 -0.32
N ALA A 80 22.02 -2.89 0.00
CA ALA A 80 21.08 -3.04 1.11
C ALA A 80 21.10 -1.79 1.99
N GLY A 81 20.36 -0.76 1.55
CA GLY A 81 20.46 0.56 2.16
C GLY A 81 20.34 0.39 3.68
N PRO A 82 21.13 1.13 4.49
CA PRO A 82 21.24 0.88 5.92
C PRO A 82 19.85 0.59 6.46
N ARG A 83 19.67 -0.56 7.15
CA ARG A 83 18.36 -1.02 7.65
C ARG A 83 17.55 0.21 8.03
N HIS A 84 16.56 0.57 7.21
CA HIS A 84 15.71 1.70 7.51
C HIS A 84 14.92 1.27 8.74
N ASN A 85 15.43 1.56 9.93
CA ASN A 85 14.83 1.26 11.23
C ASN A 85 13.58 2.13 11.49
N ASN A 86 13.10 2.78 10.43
CA ASN A 86 12.14 3.85 10.37
C ASN A 86 11.89 4.13 8.89
N THR A 87 11.26 3.17 8.21
CA THR A 87 10.40 3.51 7.06
C THR A 87 9.25 4.31 7.66
N THR A 88 9.42 5.63 7.78
CA THR A 88 8.24 6.50 7.85
C THR A 88 7.57 6.32 6.49
N THR A 89 6.62 5.40 6.41
CA THR A 89 5.73 5.31 5.26
C THR A 89 5.13 6.70 5.10
N GLU A 90 5.39 7.33 3.96
CA GLU A 90 4.75 8.58 3.55
C GLU A 90 3.24 8.35 3.65
N SER A 91 2.65 8.79 4.75
CA SER A 91 1.23 8.65 5.02
C SER A 91 0.57 9.91 4.53
N ALA A 92 -0.39 9.77 3.61
CA ALA A 92 -1.28 10.87 3.25
C ALA A 92 -2.21 11.25 4.42
N SER A 93 -2.20 10.46 5.49
CA SER A 93 -2.99 10.67 6.69
C SER A 93 -2.15 11.27 7.82
N LEU A 94 -2.74 12.21 8.56
CA LEU A 94 -2.18 12.62 9.84
C LEU A 94 -2.06 11.42 10.80
N SER A 95 -1.00 11.39 11.61
CA SER A 95 -0.87 10.39 12.67
C SER A 95 -2.03 10.50 13.66
N THR A 96 -2.32 9.44 14.43
CA THR A 96 -3.39 9.49 15.45
C THR A 96 -3.16 10.62 16.46
N ARG A 97 -1.90 10.87 16.83
CA ARG A 97 -1.52 11.95 17.75
C ARG A 97 -1.79 13.33 17.15
N ASP A 98 -1.46 13.51 15.87
CA ASP A 98 -1.69 14.78 15.18
C ASP A 98 -3.18 15.02 14.93
N LYS A 99 -3.93 13.97 14.57
CA LYS A 99 -5.40 14.03 14.46
C LYS A 99 -6.04 14.47 15.76
N GLN A 100 -5.60 13.94 16.90
CA GLN A 100 -6.09 14.36 18.22
C GLN A 100 -5.75 15.81 18.52
N LEU A 101 -4.56 16.27 18.15
CA LEU A 101 -4.13 17.66 18.35
C LEU A 101 -4.99 18.64 17.56
N VAL A 102 -5.22 18.38 16.27
CA VAL A 102 -6.01 19.25 15.37
C VAL A 102 -7.49 19.26 15.76
N ARG A 103 -8.01 18.15 16.29
CA ARG A 103 -9.41 18.03 16.78
C ARG A 103 -9.64 18.65 18.15
N ARG A 104 -8.67 19.35 18.74
CA ARG A 104 -8.89 20.05 20.01
C ARG A 104 -9.81 21.25 19.80
N PRO A 105 -10.69 21.57 20.77
CA PRO A 105 -11.65 22.68 20.63
C PRO A 105 -10.98 24.01 20.29
N ILE A 106 -9.80 24.27 20.87
CA ILE A 106 -9.01 25.47 20.61
C ILE A 106 -8.68 25.69 19.12
N PHE A 107 -8.54 24.63 18.33
CA PHE A 107 -8.30 24.78 16.89
C PHE A 107 -9.59 25.01 16.12
N GLU A 108 -10.68 24.38 16.53
CA GLU A 108 -12.02 24.61 15.96
C GLU A 108 -12.46 26.07 16.17
N ASP A 109 -12.28 26.59 17.38
CA ASP A 109 -12.55 27.99 17.73
C ASP A 109 -11.72 28.96 16.87
N ARG A 110 -10.44 28.63 16.64
CA ARG A 110 -9.55 29.44 15.79
C ARG A 110 -9.96 29.44 14.33
N ILE A 111 -10.44 28.31 13.82
CA ILE A 111 -10.93 28.19 12.44
C ILE A 111 -12.22 29.02 12.28
N LEU A 112 -13.14 28.92 13.24
CA LEU A 112 -14.39 29.69 13.24
C LEU A 112 -14.14 31.21 13.36
N ALA A 113 -13.21 31.61 14.23
CA ALA A 113 -12.83 33.02 14.34
C ALA A 113 -12.20 33.54 13.05
N ALA A 114 -11.37 32.73 12.37
CA ALA A 114 -10.77 33.12 11.10
C ALA A 114 -11.78 33.20 9.95
N SER A 115 -12.80 32.33 9.92
CA SER A 115 -13.83 32.35 8.87
C SER A 115 -14.83 33.50 9.00
N GLN A 116 -14.97 34.08 10.19
CA GLN A 116 -15.81 35.25 10.45
C GLN A 116 -15.11 36.59 10.15
N CYS A 117 -13.80 36.56 9.89
CA CYS A 117 -12.98 37.73 9.55
C CYS A 117 -12.80 37.96 8.04
N MET A 118 -13.48 37.18 7.18
CA MET A 118 -13.62 37.42 5.73
C MET A 118 -15.03 37.89 5.41
#